data_AF-A0A496R030-F1
#
_entry.id   AF-A0A496R030-F1
#
_cell.length_a   1.000
_cell.length_b   1.000
_cell.length_c   1.000
_cell.angle_alpha   90.00
_cell.angle_beta   90.00
_cell.angle_gamma   90.00
#
_symmetry.space_group_name_H-M   'P 1'
#
loop_
_entity.id
_entity.type
_entity.pdbx_description
1 polymer ?
#
loop_
_entity_poly.entity_id
_entity_poly.type
_entity_poly.pdbx_seq_one_letter_code
_entity_poly.pdbx_strand_id
1 'polypeptide(L)'
;MAPAMEMTTEMPSGILTPNYIDSRIGELVSVDGVPTKETLVKIYDNLDYHHALQAFLSGIQIASIEAMRTGIESFGPPNTTVLLFEDLMDSKALWLTPNTTSVYMTMWLELGDEPYIIETPPDVLGIIDDHWFKYVTDFGRLGPDKNQGGKFLIIPPGYEGEIPEGYLTYQTNTFGN
;
A
#
# COMPACT_ATOMS: atom_id res chain seq x y z
N MET A 1 -11.68 49.30 -19.58
CA MET A 1 -10.22 49.42 -19.72
C MET A 1 -9.77 50.65 -18.96
N ALA A 2 -8.70 50.55 -18.18
CA ALA A 2 -8.04 51.73 -17.62
C ALA A 2 -7.45 52.59 -18.75
N PRO A 3 -7.37 53.93 -18.59
CA PRO A 3 -6.79 54.81 -19.60
C PRO A 3 -5.30 54.51 -19.80
N ALA A 4 -4.84 54.52 -21.05
CA ALA A 4 -3.41 54.40 -21.37
C ALA A 4 -2.69 55.70 -20.97
N MET A 5 -1.61 55.58 -20.18
CA MET A 5 -0.83 56.72 -19.69
C MET A 5 0.37 56.99 -20.60
N GLU A 6 0.87 58.24 -20.62
CA GLU A 6 1.98 58.67 -21.49
C GLU A 6 3.24 57.81 -21.35
N MET A 7 3.50 57.27 -20.15
CA MET A 7 4.67 56.46 -19.84
C MET A 7 4.41 54.94 -19.90
N THR A 8 3.30 54.49 -20.50
CA THR A 8 3.00 53.06 -20.66
C THR A 8 3.89 52.43 -21.74
N THR A 9 4.70 51.46 -21.35
CA THR A 9 5.50 50.62 -22.26
C THR A 9 4.77 49.30 -22.56
N GLU A 10 5.02 48.70 -23.73
CA GLU A 10 4.57 47.33 -24.00
C GLU A 10 5.18 46.36 -22.97
N MET A 11 4.36 45.46 -22.43
CA MET A 11 4.87 44.40 -21.57
C MET A 11 5.59 43.35 -22.40
N PRO A 12 6.78 42.89 -21.98
CA PRO A 12 7.48 41.81 -22.67
C PRO A 12 6.62 40.54 -22.73
N SER A 13 6.75 39.80 -23.83
CA SER A 13 6.04 38.54 -24.00
C SER A 13 6.42 37.54 -22.89
N GLY A 14 5.44 36.77 -22.41
CA GLY A 14 5.64 35.78 -21.35
C GLY A 14 5.69 36.32 -19.92
N ILE A 15 5.65 37.65 -19.72
CA ILE A 15 5.59 38.26 -18.37
C ILE A 15 4.17 38.20 -17.79
N LEU A 16 3.15 38.30 -18.64
CA LEU A 16 1.76 38.24 -18.22
C LEU A 16 1.26 36.81 -18.14
N THR A 17 0.47 36.54 -17.09
CA THR A 17 -0.42 35.38 -17.09
C THR A 17 -1.53 35.61 -18.12
N PRO A 18 -1.66 34.75 -19.14
CA PRO A 18 -2.70 34.93 -20.14
C PRO A 18 -4.09 34.72 -19.51
N ASN A 19 -5.06 35.51 -19.94
CA ASN A 19 -6.46 35.37 -19.53
C ASN A 19 -7.14 34.15 -20.14
N TYR A 20 -6.49 33.47 -21.10
CA TYR A 20 -7.01 32.30 -21.77
C TYR A 20 -5.87 31.31 -22.04
N ILE A 21 -6.08 30.05 -21.65
CA ILE A 21 -5.17 28.94 -21.94
C ILE A 21 -6.01 27.78 -22.47
N ASP A 22 -5.70 27.32 -23.68
CA ASP A 22 -6.25 26.06 -24.20
C ASP A 22 -5.38 24.89 -23.70
N SER A 23 -6.00 23.89 -23.09
CA SER A 23 -5.30 22.82 -22.37
C SER A 23 -6.03 21.48 -22.48
N ARG A 24 -5.36 20.40 -22.09
CA ARG A 24 -5.94 19.04 -22.11
C ARG A 24 -7.16 18.86 -21.19
N ILE A 25 -7.34 19.75 -20.20
CA ILE A 25 -8.51 19.76 -19.31
C ILE A 25 -9.58 20.77 -19.76
N GLY A 26 -9.46 21.23 -21.01
CA GLY A 26 -10.30 22.24 -21.63
C GLY A 26 -9.74 23.65 -21.45
N GLU A 27 -10.55 24.60 -21.88
CA GLU A 27 -10.24 26.04 -21.84
C GLU A 27 -10.17 26.53 -20.38
N LEU A 28 -9.10 27.23 -20.03
CA LEU A 28 -8.89 27.87 -18.74
C LEU A 28 -8.94 29.38 -18.94
N VAL A 29 -9.87 30.03 -18.26
CA VAL A 29 -10.11 31.47 -18.35
C VAL A 29 -9.78 32.14 -17.01
N SER A 30 -9.11 33.28 -17.09
CA SER A 30 -8.77 34.15 -15.97
C SER A 30 -9.13 35.59 -16.27
N VAL A 31 -9.40 36.37 -15.22
CA VAL A 31 -9.60 37.82 -15.29
C VAL A 31 -8.57 38.46 -14.37
N ASP A 32 -7.65 39.23 -14.95
CA ASP A 32 -6.55 39.90 -14.24
C ASP A 32 -5.73 38.94 -13.37
N GLY A 33 -5.47 37.75 -13.90
CA GLY A 33 -4.72 36.68 -13.22
C GLY A 33 -5.53 35.85 -12.21
N VAL A 34 -6.82 36.16 -12.00
CA VAL A 34 -7.71 35.39 -11.14
C VAL A 34 -8.50 34.38 -11.99
N PRO A 35 -8.39 33.06 -11.77
CA PRO A 35 -9.18 32.07 -12.48
C PRO A 35 -10.69 32.28 -12.27
N THR A 36 -11.51 32.07 -13.30
CA THR A 36 -12.97 32.04 -13.13
C THR A 36 -13.38 30.83 -12.28
N LYS A 37 -14.62 30.83 -11.77
CA LYS A 37 -15.15 29.70 -10.99
C LYS A 37 -15.14 28.40 -11.80
N GLU A 38 -15.47 28.48 -13.08
CA GLU A 38 -15.47 27.33 -14.00
C GLU A 38 -14.05 26.78 -14.20
N THR A 39 -13.05 27.67 -14.31
CA THR A 39 -11.64 27.29 -14.38
C THR A 39 -11.17 26.63 -13.09
N LEU A 40 -11.56 27.16 -11.93
CA LEU A 40 -11.22 26.56 -10.63
C LEU A 40 -11.75 25.13 -10.53
N VAL A 41 -13.01 24.88 -10.91
CA VAL A 41 -13.60 23.53 -10.91
C VAL A 41 -12.76 22.58 -11.78
N LYS A 42 -12.44 22.96 -13.02
CA LYS A 42 -11.60 22.13 -13.91
C LYS A 42 -10.23 21.81 -13.31
N ILE A 43 -9.58 22.79 -12.68
CA ILE A 43 -8.25 22.62 -12.08
C ILE A 43 -8.32 21.66 -10.90
N TYR A 44 -9.28 21.85 -10.00
CA TYR A 44 -9.44 20.98 -8.82
C TYR A 44 -9.90 19.57 -9.21
N ASP A 45 -10.82 19.42 -10.16
CA ASP A 45 -11.24 18.11 -10.68
C ASP A 45 -10.04 17.35 -11.29
N ASN A 46 -9.18 18.05 -12.04
CA ASN A 46 -7.97 17.42 -12.58
C ASN A 46 -6.94 17.10 -11.49
N LEU A 47 -6.85 17.91 -10.43
CA LEU A 47 -5.98 17.61 -9.29
C LEU A 47 -6.45 16.35 -8.56
N ASP A 48 -7.75 16.25 -8.29
CA ASP A 48 -8.37 15.07 -7.68
C ASP A 48 -8.19 13.83 -8.57
N TYR A 49 -8.35 13.97 -9.88
CA TYR A 49 -8.07 12.89 -10.83
C TYR A 49 -6.61 12.39 -10.74
N HIS A 50 -5.64 13.30 -10.65
CA HIS A 50 -4.23 12.91 -10.48
C HIS A 50 -3.97 12.24 -9.14
N HIS A 51 -4.53 12.75 -8.04
CA HIS A 51 -4.42 12.12 -6.74
C HIS A 51 -5.06 10.73 -6.72
N ALA A 52 -6.23 10.55 -7.35
CA ALA A 52 -6.89 9.25 -7.47
C ALA A 52 -6.05 8.25 -8.27
N LEU A 53 -5.48 8.68 -9.40
CA LEU A 53 -4.58 7.86 -10.21
C LEU A 53 -3.33 7.45 -9.42
N GLN A 54 -2.71 8.39 -8.71
CA GLN A 54 -1.56 8.11 -7.86
C GLN A 54 -1.92 7.11 -6.76
N ALA A 55 -3.02 7.33 -6.03
CA ALA A 55 -3.49 6.44 -4.98
C ALA A 55 -3.74 5.02 -5.51
N PHE A 56 -4.37 4.87 -6.68
CA PHE A 56 -4.58 3.57 -7.32
C PHE A 56 -3.26 2.88 -7.63
N LEU A 57 -2.34 3.56 -8.34
CA LEU A 57 -1.07 2.97 -8.77
C LEU A 57 -0.13 2.64 -7.60
N SER A 58 -0.06 3.51 -6.59
CA SER A 58 0.74 3.25 -5.38
C SER A 58 0.09 2.22 -4.45
N GLY A 59 -1.22 2.02 -4.57
CA GLY A 59 -2.03 1.16 -3.70
C GLY A 59 -2.24 -0.27 -4.21
N ILE A 60 -1.69 -0.65 -5.37
CA ILE A 60 -1.94 -1.98 -5.96
C ILE A 60 -1.55 -3.11 -5.00
N GLN A 61 -0.39 -3.00 -4.35
CA GLN A 61 0.12 -4.01 -3.43
C GLN A 61 -0.79 -4.21 -2.20
N ILE A 62 -1.20 -3.11 -1.54
CA ILE A 62 -2.08 -3.19 -0.38
C ILE A 62 -3.49 -3.65 -0.77
N ALA A 63 -3.99 -3.28 -1.95
CA ALA A 63 -5.25 -3.80 -2.46
C ALA A 63 -5.20 -5.33 -2.68
N SER A 64 -4.05 -5.86 -3.14
CA SER A 64 -3.85 -7.30 -3.29
C SER A 64 -3.84 -8.02 -1.94
N ILE A 65 -3.12 -7.48 -0.94
CA ILE A 65 -3.03 -8.11 0.38
C ILE A 65 -4.34 -7.97 1.16
N GLU A 66 -5.05 -6.84 1.08
CA GLU A 66 -6.38 -6.68 1.70
C GLU A 66 -7.40 -7.65 1.10
N ALA A 67 -7.33 -7.94 -0.21
CA ALA A 67 -8.16 -8.97 -0.84
C ALA A 67 -7.80 -10.38 -0.32
N MET A 68 -6.51 -10.67 -0.13
CA MET A 68 -6.04 -11.93 0.46
C MET A 68 -6.52 -12.08 1.90
N ARG A 69 -6.35 -11.04 2.73
CA ARG A 69 -6.87 -10.96 4.11
C ARG A 69 -8.37 -11.22 4.15
N THR A 70 -9.15 -10.49 3.35
CA THR A 70 -10.61 -10.67 3.27
C THR A 70 -10.97 -12.11 2.92
N GLY A 71 -10.23 -12.72 1.98
CA GLY A 71 -10.36 -14.13 1.64
C GLY A 71 -10.08 -15.05 2.82
N ILE A 72 -8.96 -14.85 3.52
CA ILE A 72 -8.55 -15.65 4.68
C ILE A 72 -9.59 -15.53 5.81
N GLU A 73 -9.94 -14.31 6.19
CA GLU A 73 -10.87 -14.04 7.29
C GLU A 73 -12.30 -14.55 7.01
N SER A 74 -12.66 -14.75 5.74
CA SER A 74 -13.96 -15.35 5.39
C SER A 74 -14.13 -16.80 5.86
N PHE A 75 -13.02 -17.50 6.17
CA PHE A 75 -13.03 -18.86 6.70
C PHE A 75 -12.94 -18.92 8.23
N GLY A 76 -12.53 -17.84 8.90
CA GLY A 76 -12.40 -17.78 10.34
C GLY A 76 -11.61 -16.56 10.82
N PRO A 77 -11.64 -16.26 12.12
CA PRO A 77 -11.00 -15.06 12.65
C PRO A 77 -9.47 -15.10 12.49
N PRO A 78 -8.83 -13.92 12.37
CA PRO A 78 -7.37 -13.83 12.33
C PRO A 78 -6.74 -14.37 13.61
N ASN A 79 -5.44 -14.64 13.58
CA ASN A 79 -4.65 -15.18 14.70
C ASN A 79 -5.02 -16.58 15.19
N THR A 80 -6.12 -17.17 14.70
CA THR A 80 -6.63 -18.48 15.14
C THR A 80 -6.95 -19.41 13.98
N THR A 81 -6.95 -18.88 12.75
CA THR A 81 -7.26 -19.63 11.53
C THR A 81 -6.03 -19.73 10.66
N VAL A 82 -5.67 -20.96 10.31
CA VAL A 82 -4.67 -21.27 9.28
C VAL A 82 -5.40 -21.98 8.14
N LEU A 83 -5.23 -21.48 6.92
CA LEU A 83 -5.74 -22.13 5.72
C LEU A 83 -4.67 -23.03 5.13
N LEU A 84 -5.06 -24.27 4.85
CA LEU A 84 -4.25 -25.27 4.18
C LEU A 84 -4.89 -25.61 2.84
N PHE A 85 -4.12 -25.46 1.77
CA PHE A 85 -4.46 -26.04 0.48
C PHE A 85 -3.91 -27.45 0.46
N GLU A 86 -4.72 -28.45 0.84
CA GLU A 86 -4.28 -29.84 1.03
C GLU A 86 -3.70 -30.47 -0.26
N ASP A 87 -4.22 -30.06 -1.41
CA ASP A 87 -3.76 -30.46 -2.74
C ASP A 87 -2.99 -29.33 -3.43
N LEU A 88 -2.26 -29.68 -4.50
CA LEU A 88 -1.63 -28.70 -5.38
C LEU A 88 -2.70 -27.80 -6.01
N MET A 89 -2.46 -26.50 -5.96
CA MET A 89 -3.36 -25.52 -6.58
C MET A 89 -3.44 -25.74 -8.10
N ASP A 90 -4.65 -25.57 -8.63
CA ASP A 90 -4.96 -25.60 -10.06
C ASP A 90 -5.65 -24.29 -10.51
N SER A 91 -6.17 -24.25 -11.74
CA SER A 91 -6.84 -23.06 -12.28
C SER A 91 -8.14 -22.65 -11.58
N LYS A 92 -8.63 -23.45 -10.62
CA LYS A 92 -9.81 -23.10 -9.80
C LYS A 92 -9.42 -22.39 -8.51
N ALA A 93 -8.16 -22.46 -8.10
CA ALA A 93 -7.68 -21.75 -6.91
C ALA A 93 -7.71 -20.24 -7.15
N LEU A 94 -8.35 -19.51 -6.23
CA LEU A 94 -8.38 -18.05 -6.25
C LEU A 94 -7.21 -17.50 -5.41
N TRP A 95 -6.01 -17.62 -5.97
CA TRP A 95 -4.76 -17.12 -5.40
C TRP A 95 -3.97 -16.40 -6.49
N LEU A 96 -3.31 -15.29 -6.15
CA LEU A 96 -2.52 -14.55 -7.14
C LEU A 96 -1.20 -15.27 -7.42
N THR A 97 -1.07 -15.82 -8.63
CA THR A 97 0.16 -16.47 -9.14
C THR A 97 0.77 -17.53 -8.21
N PRO A 98 -0.02 -18.47 -7.65
CA PRO A 98 0.57 -19.56 -6.89
C PRO A 98 1.39 -20.46 -7.82
N ASN A 99 2.40 -21.12 -7.27
CA ASN A 99 3.02 -22.23 -7.97
C ASN A 99 2.14 -23.50 -7.82
N THR A 100 2.20 -24.40 -8.79
CA THR A 100 1.38 -25.62 -8.84
C THR A 100 2.15 -26.87 -8.40
N THR A 101 3.26 -26.71 -7.69
CA THR A 101 4.19 -27.80 -7.32
C THR A 101 4.40 -27.92 -5.81
N SER A 102 3.90 -26.95 -5.05
CA SER A 102 3.96 -26.93 -3.59
C SER A 102 2.57 -26.79 -3.00
N VAL A 103 2.39 -27.42 -1.85
CA VAL A 103 1.22 -27.25 -0.96
C VAL A 103 1.41 -25.94 -0.20
N TYR A 104 0.34 -25.16 -0.01
CA TYR A 104 0.39 -23.85 0.66
C TYR A 104 -0.32 -23.89 2.00
N MET A 105 0.27 -23.20 2.98
CA MET A 105 -0.38 -22.79 4.21
C MET A 105 -0.29 -21.28 4.33
N THR A 106 -1.36 -20.65 4.80
CA THR A 106 -1.39 -19.21 5.05
C THR A 106 -2.23 -18.89 6.27
N MET A 107 -1.91 -17.79 6.94
CA MET A 107 -2.70 -17.21 8.01
C MET A 107 -2.60 -15.70 7.93
N TRP A 108 -3.58 -15.02 8.49
CA TRP A 108 -3.49 -13.58 8.74
C TRP A 108 -3.14 -13.35 10.21
N LEU A 109 -2.06 -12.62 10.45
CA LEU A 109 -1.67 -12.12 11.76
C LEU A 109 -2.13 -10.66 11.89
N GLU A 110 -3.11 -10.42 12.75
CA GLU A 110 -3.54 -9.09 13.16
C GLU A 110 -2.99 -8.77 14.55
N LEU A 111 -2.00 -7.89 14.61
CA LEU A 111 -1.41 -7.45 15.87
C LEU A 111 -2.37 -6.54 16.64
N GLY A 112 -2.32 -6.64 17.96
CA GLY A 112 -2.85 -5.61 18.86
C GLY A 112 -1.76 -4.60 19.23
N ASP A 113 -1.92 -3.99 20.40
CA ASP A 113 -0.91 -3.07 20.96
C ASP A 113 0.33 -3.79 21.53
N GLU A 114 0.25 -5.12 21.65
CA GLU A 114 1.30 -5.98 22.21
C GLU A 114 1.93 -6.88 21.12
N PRO A 115 3.20 -7.31 21.29
CA PRO A 115 3.84 -8.28 20.39
C PRO A 115 3.15 -9.64 20.38
N TYR A 116 3.12 -10.30 19.22
CA TYR A 116 2.60 -11.66 19.05
C TYR A 116 3.73 -12.63 18.75
N ILE A 117 3.54 -13.90 19.12
CA ILE A 117 4.48 -14.98 18.77
C ILE A 117 3.83 -15.84 17.69
N ILE A 118 4.53 -16.03 16.57
CA ILE A 118 4.22 -17.03 15.55
C ILE A 118 5.15 -18.23 15.74
N GLU A 119 4.58 -19.42 15.90
CA GLU A 119 5.33 -20.68 15.87
C GLU A 119 5.26 -21.29 14.47
N THR A 120 6.40 -21.41 13.81
CA THR A 120 6.49 -21.91 12.43
C THR A 120 6.90 -23.39 12.39
N PRO A 121 6.42 -24.16 11.40
CA PRO A 121 6.84 -25.56 11.25
C PRO A 121 8.26 -25.67 10.66
N PRO A 122 8.96 -26.81 10.89
CA PRO A 122 10.20 -27.14 10.20
C PRO A 122 9.96 -27.53 8.73
N ASP A 123 11.03 -27.53 7.93
CA ASP A 123 11.05 -28.01 6.55
C ASP A 123 10.06 -27.38 5.57
N VAL A 124 9.88 -26.06 5.69
CA VAL A 124 9.04 -25.25 4.80
C VAL A 124 9.84 -24.13 4.13
N LEU A 125 9.25 -23.50 3.12
CA LEU A 125 9.71 -22.21 2.60
C LEU A 125 8.60 -21.21 2.90
N GLY A 126 8.87 -20.27 3.81
CA GLY A 126 7.86 -19.33 4.27
C GLY A 126 8.41 -17.92 4.41
N ILE A 127 7.49 -16.97 4.33
CA ILE A 127 7.74 -15.53 4.41
C ILE A 127 6.67 -14.90 5.31
N ILE A 128 7.06 -13.87 6.03
CA ILE A 128 6.19 -12.95 6.75
C ILE A 128 6.38 -11.59 6.09
N ASP A 129 5.31 -11.05 5.53
CA ASP A 129 5.25 -9.72 4.95
C ASP A 129 4.27 -8.86 5.76
N ASP A 130 4.43 -7.55 5.73
CA ASP A 130 3.47 -6.62 6.31
C ASP A 130 2.29 -6.37 5.35
N HIS A 131 1.24 -5.67 5.81
CA HIS A 131 0.05 -5.40 5.00
C HIS A 131 0.35 -4.53 3.75
N TRP A 132 1.47 -3.81 3.72
CA TRP A 132 1.95 -3.12 2.53
C TRP A 132 2.73 -4.02 1.56
N PHE A 133 2.73 -5.32 1.82
CA PHE A 133 3.51 -6.35 1.14
C PHE A 133 5.01 -6.10 1.20
N LYS A 134 5.50 -5.55 2.31
CA LYS A 134 6.94 -5.40 2.56
C LYS A 134 7.45 -6.54 3.41
N TYR A 135 8.62 -7.03 3.02
CA TYR A 135 9.36 -8.05 3.74
C TYR A 135 9.59 -7.71 5.22
N VAL A 136 9.18 -8.63 6.10
CA VAL A 136 9.52 -8.61 7.52
C VAL A 136 10.62 -9.64 7.79
N THR A 137 10.37 -10.92 7.49
CA THR A 137 11.35 -12.01 7.64
C THR A 137 10.96 -13.28 6.90
N ASP A 138 11.92 -14.14 6.59
CA ASP A 138 11.69 -15.51 6.14
C ASP A 138 11.64 -16.50 7.32
N PHE A 139 10.99 -17.65 7.12
CA PHE A 139 11.09 -18.81 8.00
C PHE A 139 11.29 -20.12 7.20
N GLY A 140 11.79 -21.15 7.87
CA GLY A 140 12.09 -22.45 7.27
C GLY A 140 13.44 -22.45 6.57
N ARG A 141 13.49 -22.93 5.31
CA ARG A 141 14.73 -23.20 4.57
C ARG A 141 15.62 -21.98 4.34
N LEU A 142 15.02 -20.80 4.20
CA LEU A 142 15.73 -19.52 4.06
C LEU A 142 15.69 -18.67 5.32
N GLY A 143 14.99 -19.13 6.35
CA GLY A 143 14.78 -18.41 7.59
C GLY A 143 15.92 -18.55 8.61
N PRO A 144 15.94 -17.67 9.62
CA PRO A 144 16.91 -17.70 10.71
C PRO A 144 16.72 -18.90 11.65
N ASP A 145 15.56 -19.57 11.59
CA ASP A 145 15.23 -20.81 12.27
C ASP A 145 15.94 -22.04 11.69
N LYS A 146 16.72 -21.88 10.61
CA LYS A 146 17.58 -22.91 10.00
C LYS A 146 16.81 -24.19 9.67
N ASN A 147 15.60 -24.02 9.13
CA ASN A 147 14.73 -25.10 8.73
C ASN A 147 14.23 -26.01 9.88
N GLN A 148 14.40 -25.61 11.14
CA GLN A 148 13.98 -26.39 12.31
C GLN A 148 12.62 -25.94 12.86
N GLY A 149 11.99 -24.94 12.27
CA GLY A 149 10.85 -24.26 12.87
C GLY A 149 11.32 -23.34 14.00
N GLY A 150 10.54 -22.30 14.29
CA GLY A 150 10.97 -21.28 15.23
C GLY A 150 9.81 -20.54 15.87
N LYS A 151 10.14 -19.83 16.95
CA LYS A 151 9.22 -18.88 17.59
C LYS A 151 9.63 -17.47 17.21
N PHE A 152 8.83 -16.84 16.37
CA PHE A 152 9.05 -15.50 15.86
C PHE A 152 8.23 -14.52 16.65
N LEU A 153 8.88 -13.53 17.28
CA LEU A 153 8.21 -12.45 17.99
C LEU A 153 8.02 -11.27 17.03
N ILE A 154 6.79 -10.97 16.67
CA ILE A 154 6.44 -9.87 15.77
C ILE A 154 5.94 -8.68 16.59
N ILE A 155 6.66 -7.56 16.48
CA ILE A 155 6.44 -6.35 17.27
C ILE A 155 5.63 -5.34 16.45
N PRO A 156 4.50 -4.82 16.99
CA PRO A 156 3.69 -3.84 16.29
C PRO A 156 4.40 -2.48 16.16
N PRO A 157 3.99 -1.64 15.20
CA PRO A 157 4.55 -0.31 15.04
C PRO A 157 4.36 0.53 16.31
N GLY A 158 5.45 1.14 16.81
CA GLY A 158 5.40 2.04 17.96
C GLY A 158 5.35 1.39 19.34
N TYR A 159 5.55 0.07 19.45
CA TYR A 159 5.68 -0.59 20.76
C TYR A 159 6.95 -0.14 21.50
N GLU A 160 6.80 0.30 22.76
CA GLU A 160 7.88 0.77 23.63
C GLU A 160 8.09 -0.11 24.87
N GLY A 161 7.36 -1.22 24.98
CA GLY A 161 7.46 -2.13 26.12
C GLY A 161 8.70 -3.03 26.07
N GLU A 162 8.84 -3.90 27.08
CA GLU A 162 9.95 -4.84 27.14
C GLU A 162 9.82 -5.92 26.06
N ILE A 163 10.96 -6.31 25.47
CA ILE A 163 11.05 -7.36 24.46
C ILE A 163 11.63 -8.61 25.13
N PRO A 164 10.87 -9.72 25.21
CA PRO A 164 11.36 -10.93 25.84
C PRO A 164 12.49 -11.58 25.03
N GLU A 165 13.45 -12.17 25.73
CA GLU A 165 14.54 -12.94 25.12
C GLU A 165 14.09 -14.34 24.67
N GLY A 166 14.88 -14.97 23.79
CA GLY A 166 14.67 -16.35 23.35
C GLY A 166 13.80 -16.53 22.09
N TYR A 167 13.43 -15.43 21.43
CA TYR A 167 12.65 -15.42 20.20
C TYR A 167 13.45 -14.87 19.01
N LEU A 168 13.01 -15.23 17.80
CA LEU A 168 13.45 -14.62 16.56
C LEU A 168 12.63 -13.34 16.35
N THR A 169 13.16 -12.21 16.82
CA THR A 169 12.39 -10.98 16.98
C THR A 169 12.49 -10.06 15.77
N TYR A 170 11.33 -9.59 15.29
CA TYR A 170 11.21 -8.68 14.15
C TYR A 170 10.15 -7.60 14.41
N GLN A 171 10.40 -6.39 13.92
CA GLN A 171 9.45 -5.29 13.94
C GLN A 171 8.82 -5.14 12.56
N THR A 172 7.49 -4.99 12.52
CA THR A 172 6.74 -4.74 11.29
C THR A 172 6.30 -3.28 11.17
N ASN A 173 5.90 -2.84 9.97
CA ASN A 173 5.44 -1.47 9.72
C ASN A 173 3.91 -1.32 9.83
N THR A 174 3.17 -2.42 9.96
CA THR A 174 1.70 -2.42 10.05
C THR A 174 1.22 -3.35 11.15
N PHE A 175 -0.06 -3.23 11.52
CA PHE A 175 -0.69 -4.16 12.46
C PHE A 175 -1.05 -5.50 11.80
N GLY A 176 -1.43 -5.50 10.52
CA GLY A 176 -1.65 -6.73 9.74
C GLY A 176 -0.36 -7.28 9.11
N ASN A 177 -0.21 -8.60 9.09
CA ASN A 177 0.85 -9.36 8.42
C ASN A 177 0.29 -10.67 7.84
#